data_AF-A0AAX1MF86-F1
#
_entry.id   AF-A0AAX1MF86-F1
#
_cell.length_a   1.000
_cell.length_b   1.000
_cell.length_c   1.000
_cell.angle_alpha   90.00
_cell.angle_beta   90.00
_cell.angle_gamma   90.00
#
_symmetry.space_group_name_H-M   'P 1'
#
loop_
_entity.id
_entity.type
_entity.pdbx_description
1 polymer ?
#
loop_
_entity_poly.entity_id
_entity_poly.type
_entity_poly.pdbx_seq_one_letter_code
_entity_poly.pdbx_strand_id
1 'polypeptide(L)'
;MSNETKHVVNRIGETDQLYLSENTPELALERADLRLQLVVLSHVRQEQLHFLQEAIVLLEQARIEFEEMPLSLYLDLSLHLAKAYMIYFELTKEQRFAIITQQILKPLAHYDHLDIYFFLAYASASKEEFAMTRHWLKKYVACVDHDLQLLNAHPAFNQARQEEWFISLIHKKAH
;
A
#
# COMPACT_ATOMS: atom_id res chain seq x y z
N MET A 1 22.21 -1.65 -15.44
CA MET A 1 20.74 -1.46 -15.40
C MET A 1 20.09 -2.57 -16.20
N SER A 2 19.14 -3.30 -15.59
CA SER A 2 18.38 -4.34 -16.29
C SER A 2 17.48 -3.71 -17.37
N ASN A 3 16.97 -4.51 -18.31
CA ASN A 3 16.02 -4.04 -19.32
C ASN A 3 14.73 -3.48 -18.67
N GLU A 4 14.31 -4.06 -17.55
CA GLU A 4 13.16 -3.61 -16.76
C GLU A 4 13.40 -2.20 -16.18
N THR A 5 14.55 -1.95 -15.55
CA THR A 5 14.87 -0.61 -15.03
C THR A 5 14.88 0.45 -16.14
N LYS A 6 15.42 0.12 -17.32
CA LYS A 6 15.43 1.05 -18.47
C LYS A 6 14.01 1.37 -18.95
N HIS A 7 13.14 0.36 -19.01
CA HIS A 7 11.74 0.56 -19.39
C HIS A 7 11.03 1.52 -18.42
N VAL A 8 11.17 1.29 -17.10
CA VAL A 8 10.55 2.14 -16.07
C VAL A 8 11.05 3.58 -16.16
N VAL A 9 12.36 3.79 -16.30
CA VAL A 9 12.95 5.13 -16.42
C VAL A 9 12.47 5.86 -17.67
N ASN A 10 12.37 5.18 -18.82
CA ASN A 10 11.84 5.79 -20.03
C ASN A 10 10.36 6.19 -19.84
N ARG A 11 9.55 5.32 -19.23
CA ARG A 11 8.13 5.60 -18.97
C ARG A 11 7.94 6.74 -17.98
N ILE A 12 8.84 6.91 -17.01
CA ILE A 12 8.87 8.08 -16.13
C ILE A 12 9.09 9.36 -16.95
N GLY A 13 10.06 9.37 -17.87
CA GLY A 13 10.30 10.53 -18.73
C GLY A 13 9.10 10.89 -19.60
N GLU A 14 8.41 9.90 -20.17
CA GLU A 14 7.19 10.10 -20.95
C GLU A 14 6.06 10.69 -20.10
N THR A 15 5.81 10.12 -18.93
CA THR A 15 4.70 10.54 -18.05
C THR A 15 4.96 11.91 -17.40
N ASP A 16 6.23 12.25 -17.11
CA ASP A 16 6.61 13.58 -16.64
C ASP A 16 6.44 14.65 -17.73
N GLN A 17 6.67 14.29 -19.00
CA GLN A 17 6.38 15.19 -20.11
C GLN A 17 4.87 15.38 -20.33
N LEU A 18 4.08 14.30 -20.20
CA LEU A 18 2.62 14.36 -20.29
C LEU A 18 2.00 15.25 -19.22
N TYR A 19 2.55 15.23 -17.99
CA TYR A 19 2.09 16.07 -16.88
C TYR A 19 2.10 17.57 -17.22
N LEU A 20 3.04 18.02 -18.05
CA LEU A 20 3.14 19.41 -18.48
C LEU A 20 2.02 19.84 -19.43
N SER A 21 1.38 18.89 -20.11
CA SER A 21 0.33 19.14 -21.11
C SER A 21 -1.07 18.75 -20.62
N GLU A 22 -1.18 17.69 -19.83
CA GLU A 22 -2.45 17.13 -19.38
C GLU A 22 -2.25 16.43 -18.03
N ASN A 23 -2.53 17.13 -16.93
CA ASN A 23 -2.49 16.54 -15.59
C ASN A 23 -3.84 15.91 -15.26
N THR A 24 -3.84 14.62 -14.96
CA THR A 24 -5.02 13.85 -14.56
C THR A 24 -4.68 13.00 -13.34
N PRO A 25 -5.67 12.62 -12.51
CA PRO A 25 -5.41 11.76 -11.37
C PRO A 25 -4.89 10.37 -11.76
N GLU A 26 -5.29 9.85 -12.92
CA GLU A 26 -4.77 8.60 -13.48
C GLU A 26 -3.29 8.73 -13.84
N LEU A 27 -2.89 9.85 -14.44
CA LEU A 27 -1.49 10.10 -14.75
C LEU A 27 -0.66 10.25 -13.48
N ALA A 28 -1.19 10.93 -12.45
CA ALA A 28 -0.49 11.06 -11.17
C ALA A 28 -0.31 9.70 -10.49
N LEU A 29 -1.32 8.83 -10.53
CA LEU A 29 -1.23 7.46 -10.03
C LEU A 29 -0.16 6.65 -10.79
N GLU A 30 -0.17 6.69 -12.13
CA GLU A 30 0.84 6.00 -12.95
C GLU A 30 2.26 6.50 -12.63
N ARG A 31 2.44 7.82 -12.57
CA ARG A 31 3.73 8.44 -12.24
C ARG A 31 4.24 7.95 -10.90
N ALA A 32 3.39 7.88 -9.88
CA ALA A 32 3.77 7.40 -8.56
C ALA A 32 4.10 5.90 -8.55
N ASP A 33 3.30 5.07 -9.23
CA ASP A 33 3.56 3.63 -9.29
C ASP A 33 4.90 3.32 -9.96
N LEU A 34 5.26 4.04 -11.03
CA LEU A 34 6.59 3.91 -11.66
C LEU A 34 7.74 4.19 -10.69
N ARG A 35 7.60 5.20 -9.80
CA ARG A 35 8.59 5.45 -8.75
C ARG A 35 8.63 4.30 -7.74
N LEU A 36 7.47 3.76 -7.34
CA LEU A 36 7.42 2.58 -6.46
C LEU A 36 8.06 1.35 -7.09
N GLN A 37 7.94 1.16 -8.41
CA GLN A 37 8.66 0.11 -9.13
C GLN A 37 10.18 0.33 -9.05
N LEU A 38 10.68 1.57 -9.16
CA LEU A 38 12.11 1.87 -8.96
C LEU A 38 12.58 1.61 -7.52
N VAL A 39 11.73 1.79 -6.51
CA VAL A 39 12.05 1.40 -5.12
C VAL A 39 12.33 -0.10 -5.02
N VAL A 40 11.52 -0.93 -5.69
CA VAL A 40 11.69 -2.39 -5.71
C VAL A 40 12.93 -2.81 -6.51
N LEU A 41 13.19 -2.14 -7.64
CA LEU A 41 14.31 -2.46 -8.53
C LEU A 41 15.66 -1.95 -8.02
N SER A 42 15.69 -0.89 -7.21
CA SER A 42 16.94 -0.36 -6.66
C SER A 42 17.46 -1.24 -5.52
N HIS A 43 18.78 -1.42 -5.51
CA HIS A 43 19.51 -2.07 -4.41
C HIS A 43 20.23 -1.06 -3.50
N VAL A 44 20.05 0.24 -3.77
CA VAL A 44 20.70 1.32 -3.02
C VAL A 44 19.65 2.00 -2.15
N ARG A 45 19.80 1.87 -0.83
CA ARG A 45 18.84 2.40 0.14
C ARG A 45 18.53 3.90 -0.03
N GLN A 46 19.54 4.70 -0.39
CA GLN A 46 19.33 6.14 -0.61
C GLN A 46 18.45 6.42 -1.83
N GLU A 47 18.63 5.68 -2.91
CA GLU A 47 17.77 5.78 -4.11
C GLU A 47 16.36 5.31 -3.79
N GLN A 48 16.21 4.18 -3.09
CA GLN A 48 14.91 3.68 -2.64
C GLN A 48 14.15 4.74 -1.84
N LEU A 49 14.80 5.39 -0.87
CA LEU A 49 14.18 6.46 -0.09
C LEU A 49 13.82 7.67 -0.96
N HIS A 50 14.67 8.03 -1.92
CA HIS A 50 14.41 9.14 -2.84
C HIS A 50 13.17 8.88 -3.72
N PHE A 51 13.13 7.76 -4.44
CA PHE A 51 11.98 7.41 -5.28
C PHE A 51 10.70 7.26 -4.45
N LEU A 52 10.82 6.74 -3.23
CA LEU A 52 9.67 6.60 -2.34
C LEU A 52 9.10 7.95 -1.89
N GLN A 53 9.97 8.93 -1.61
CA GLN A 53 9.54 10.30 -1.32
C GLN A 53 8.83 10.94 -2.52
N GLU A 54 9.38 10.78 -3.72
CA GLU A 54 8.73 11.27 -4.94
C GLU A 54 7.34 10.65 -5.14
N ALA A 55 7.22 9.33 -4.98
CA ALA A 55 5.93 8.63 -5.08
C ALA A 55 4.91 9.16 -4.06
N ILE A 56 5.32 9.34 -2.81
CA ILE A 56 4.45 9.85 -1.73
C ILE A 56 3.94 11.25 -2.08
N VAL A 57 4.83 12.16 -2.49
CA VAL A 57 4.43 13.53 -2.84
C VAL A 57 3.41 13.54 -3.97
N LEU A 58 3.64 12.75 -5.03
CA LEU A 58 2.72 12.63 -6.16
C LEU A 58 1.33 12.13 -5.70
N LEU A 59 1.29 11.10 -4.86
CA LEU A 59 0.05 10.51 -4.36
C LEU A 59 -0.69 11.42 -3.38
N GLU A 60 0.02 12.10 -2.48
CA GLU A 60 -0.57 13.07 -1.55
C GLU A 60 -1.19 14.24 -2.31
N GLN A 61 -0.47 14.79 -3.30
CA GLN A 61 -0.94 15.89 -4.12
C GLN A 61 -2.16 15.48 -4.95
N ALA A 62 -2.10 14.33 -5.63
CA ALA A 62 -3.20 13.83 -6.45
C ALA A 62 -4.51 13.63 -5.67
N ARG A 63 -4.44 13.29 -4.37
CA ARG A 63 -5.65 13.09 -3.54
C ARG A 63 -6.38 14.40 -3.21
N ILE A 64 -5.77 15.57 -3.42
CA ILE A 64 -6.33 16.86 -3.03
C ILE A 64 -6.37 17.90 -4.17
N GLU A 65 -5.59 17.73 -5.23
CA GLU A 65 -5.49 18.73 -6.30
C GLU A 65 -6.66 18.71 -7.28
N PHE A 66 -7.35 17.56 -7.41
CA PHE A 66 -8.47 17.41 -8.33
C PHE A 66 -9.81 17.59 -7.61
N GLU A 67 -10.65 18.50 -8.10
CA GLU A 67 -11.97 18.80 -7.53
C GLU A 67 -12.96 17.64 -7.72
N GLU A 68 -12.88 16.93 -8.85
CA GLU A 68 -13.72 15.78 -9.17
C GLU A 68 -12.87 14.56 -9.52
N MET A 69 -13.15 13.42 -8.89
CA MET A 69 -12.48 12.15 -9.14
C MET A 69 -13.43 10.97 -8.89
N PRO A 70 -13.40 9.92 -9.74
CA PRO A 70 -14.11 8.69 -9.43
C PRO A 70 -13.68 8.11 -8.08
N LEU A 71 -14.63 7.63 -7.29
CA LEU A 71 -14.33 7.03 -5.98
C LEU A 71 -13.31 5.89 -6.10
N SER A 72 -13.40 5.06 -7.13
CA SER A 72 -12.44 3.96 -7.37
C SER A 72 -11.01 4.48 -7.45
N LEU A 73 -10.78 5.54 -8.23
CA LEU A 73 -9.46 6.12 -8.39
C LEU A 73 -8.95 6.78 -7.10
N TYR A 74 -9.84 7.39 -6.31
CA TYR A 74 -9.48 7.92 -5.00
C TYR A 74 -9.05 6.81 -4.02
N LEU A 75 -9.73 5.65 -4.06
CA LEU A 75 -9.34 4.48 -3.28
C LEU A 75 -7.99 3.94 -3.76
N ASP A 76 -7.75 3.86 -5.07
CA ASP A 76 -6.49 3.41 -5.64
C ASP A 76 -5.32 4.30 -5.21
N LEU A 77 -5.46 5.63 -5.31
CA LEU A 77 -4.46 6.59 -4.83
C LEU A 77 -4.20 6.42 -3.33
N SER A 78 -5.25 6.25 -2.53
CA SER A 78 -5.13 6.08 -1.07
C SER A 78 -4.42 4.77 -0.70
N LEU A 79 -4.68 3.69 -1.43
CA LEU A 79 -4.04 2.40 -1.26
C LEU A 79 -2.57 2.43 -1.69
N HIS A 80 -2.24 3.07 -2.81
CA HIS A 80 -0.86 3.25 -3.25
C HIS A 80 -0.07 4.10 -2.24
N LEU A 81 -0.69 5.14 -1.68
CA LEU A 81 -0.07 5.98 -0.66
C LEU A 81 0.18 5.19 0.63
N ALA A 82 -0.81 4.42 1.08
CA ALA A 82 -0.67 3.51 2.22
C ALA A 82 0.45 2.48 2.00
N LYS A 83 0.53 1.87 0.81
CA LYS A 83 1.59 0.95 0.42
C LYS A 83 2.95 1.64 0.47
N ALA A 84 3.07 2.85 -0.07
CA ALA A 84 4.31 3.63 -0.03
C ALA A 84 4.78 3.88 1.42
N TYR A 85 3.88 4.29 2.31
CA TYR A 85 4.22 4.45 3.73
C TYR A 85 4.60 3.14 4.42
N MET A 86 3.96 2.02 4.10
CA MET A 86 4.37 0.73 4.65
C MET A 86 5.74 0.28 4.14
N ILE A 87 6.09 0.55 2.87
CA ILE A 87 7.46 0.34 2.37
C ILE A 87 8.44 1.23 3.13
N TYR A 88 8.08 2.49 3.40
CA TYR A 88 8.90 3.42 4.16
C TYR A 88 9.15 2.90 5.58
N PHE A 89 8.10 2.41 6.24
CA PHE A 89 8.18 1.70 7.50
C PHE A 89 9.12 0.50 7.40
N GLU A 90 9.03 -0.34 6.37
CA GLU A 90 9.90 -1.51 6.26
C GLU A 90 11.38 -1.13 6.14
N LEU A 91 11.69 -0.04 5.44
CA LEU A 91 13.05 0.46 5.29
C LEU A 91 13.60 1.07 6.58
N THR A 92 12.81 1.90 7.28
CA THR A 92 13.31 2.69 8.42
C THR A 92 12.91 2.18 9.80
N LYS A 93 11.88 1.35 9.88
CA LYS A 93 11.22 0.85 11.09
C LYS A 93 10.60 1.96 11.96
N GLU A 94 10.37 3.13 11.39
CA GLU A 94 9.75 4.24 12.12
C GLU A 94 8.22 4.09 12.18
N GLN A 95 7.70 3.92 13.40
CA GLN A 95 6.29 3.65 13.67
C GLN A 95 5.32 4.71 13.13
N ARG A 96 5.77 5.96 12.95
CA ARG A 96 4.94 7.05 12.39
C ARG A 96 4.35 6.70 11.03
N PHE A 97 5.06 5.93 10.20
CA PHE A 97 4.56 5.56 8.88
C PHE A 97 3.40 4.57 8.95
N ALA A 98 3.43 3.61 9.87
CA ALA A 98 2.28 2.75 10.14
C ALA A 98 1.09 3.52 10.72
N ILE A 99 1.34 4.56 11.53
CA ILE A 99 0.28 5.47 12.02
C ILE A 99 -0.37 6.22 10.85
N ILE A 100 0.43 6.80 9.94
CA ILE A 100 -0.08 7.51 8.76
C ILE A 100 -0.91 6.58 7.88
N THR A 101 -0.44 5.34 7.63
CA THR A 101 -1.21 4.31 6.91
C THR A 101 -2.60 4.11 7.52
N GLN A 102 -2.70 4.00 8.84
CA GLN A 102 -3.99 3.88 9.52
C GLN A 102 -4.85 5.15 9.39
N GLN A 103 -4.25 6.33 9.49
CA GLN A 103 -4.97 7.61 9.36
C GLN A 103 -5.58 7.78 7.96
N ILE A 104 -4.89 7.30 6.92
CA ILE A 104 -5.38 7.31 5.54
C ILE A 104 -6.51 6.31 5.36
N LEU A 105 -6.34 5.07 5.83
CA LEU A 105 -7.22 3.96 5.45
C LEU A 105 -8.42 3.72 6.38
N LYS A 106 -8.34 4.08 7.67
CA LYS A 106 -9.47 3.88 8.61
C LYS A 106 -10.75 4.59 8.14
N PRO A 107 -10.70 5.86 7.65
CA PRO A 107 -11.88 6.54 7.12
C PRO A 107 -12.46 5.91 5.85
N LEU A 108 -11.75 4.99 5.20
CA LEU A 108 -12.15 4.34 3.96
C LEU A 108 -12.62 2.88 4.20
N ALA A 109 -12.55 2.41 5.44
CA ALA A 109 -12.85 1.02 5.80
C ALA A 109 -14.33 0.63 5.61
N HIS A 110 -15.24 1.58 5.45
CA HIS A 110 -16.66 1.35 5.17
C HIS A 110 -16.95 1.03 3.70
N TYR A 111 -15.98 1.14 2.81
CA TYR A 111 -16.12 0.74 1.41
C TYR A 111 -15.90 -0.76 1.16
N ASP A 112 -15.76 -1.55 2.23
CA ASP A 112 -15.63 -3.02 2.19
C ASP A 112 -14.56 -3.55 1.22
N HIS A 113 -13.47 -2.79 1.08
CA HIS A 113 -12.38 -3.10 0.17
C HIS A 113 -11.34 -4.02 0.81
N LEU A 114 -11.02 -5.12 0.12
CA LEU A 114 -10.09 -6.16 0.60
C LEU A 114 -8.73 -5.58 1.01
N ASP A 115 -8.07 -4.84 0.12
CA ASP A 115 -6.73 -4.31 0.38
C ASP A 115 -6.68 -3.29 1.52
N ILE A 116 -7.78 -2.56 1.74
CA ILE A 116 -7.87 -1.62 2.87
C ILE A 116 -7.77 -2.39 4.18
N TYR A 117 -8.50 -3.51 4.30
CA TYR A 117 -8.42 -4.36 5.47
C TYR A 117 -7.05 -5.01 5.65
N PHE A 118 -6.41 -5.42 4.56
CA PHE A 118 -5.07 -5.97 4.61
C PHE A 118 -4.07 -4.95 5.17
N PHE A 119 -4.00 -3.76 4.58
CA PHE A 119 -3.06 -2.73 5.02
C PHE A 119 -3.36 -2.20 6.42
N LEU A 120 -4.64 -2.14 6.82
CA LEU A 120 -5.02 -1.82 8.20
C LEU A 120 -4.57 -2.90 9.19
N ALA A 121 -4.71 -4.18 8.84
CA ALA A 121 -4.19 -5.29 9.65
C ALA A 121 -2.66 -5.23 9.75
N TYR A 122 -1.99 -5.02 8.62
CA TYR A 122 -0.53 -4.92 8.56
C TYR A 122 -0.02 -3.74 9.40
N ALA A 123 -0.54 -2.54 9.20
CA ALA A 123 -0.14 -1.38 9.99
C ALA A 123 -0.43 -1.56 11.49
N SER A 124 -1.54 -2.21 11.86
CA SER A 124 -1.84 -2.53 13.26
C SER A 124 -0.84 -3.54 13.84
N ALA A 125 -0.45 -4.56 13.06
CA ALA A 125 0.52 -5.56 13.48
C ALA A 125 1.92 -4.95 13.67
N SER A 126 2.34 -4.08 12.75
CA SER A 126 3.60 -3.34 12.84
C SER A 126 3.70 -2.45 14.09
N LYS A 127 2.55 -2.02 14.62
CA LYS A 127 2.40 -1.24 15.85
C LYS A 127 2.12 -2.10 17.09
N GLU A 128 2.14 -3.43 16.97
CA GLU A 128 1.82 -4.37 18.06
C GLU A 128 0.39 -4.23 18.63
N GLU A 129 -0.56 -3.72 17.82
CA GLU A 129 -1.96 -3.53 18.19
C GLU A 129 -2.80 -4.79 17.92
N PHE A 130 -2.52 -5.88 18.66
CA PHE A 130 -3.09 -7.22 18.39
C PHE A 130 -4.62 -7.28 18.22
N ALA A 131 -5.37 -6.56 19.06
CA ALA A 131 -6.83 -6.51 18.97
C ALA A 131 -7.31 -5.92 17.63
N MET A 132 -6.62 -4.89 17.13
CA MET A 132 -6.91 -4.27 15.85
C MET A 132 -6.44 -5.13 14.68
N THR A 133 -5.25 -5.72 14.78
CA THR A 133 -4.78 -6.71 13.81
C THR A 133 -5.82 -7.81 13.61
N ARG A 134 -6.32 -8.40 14.70
CA ARG A 134 -7.38 -9.42 14.66
C ARG A 134 -8.69 -8.89 14.06
N HIS A 135 -9.10 -7.67 14.41
CA HIS A 135 -10.31 -7.06 13.86
C HIS A 135 -10.25 -6.94 12.34
N TRP A 136 -9.17 -6.38 11.82
CA TRP A 136 -8.99 -6.17 10.38
C TRP A 136 -8.81 -7.48 9.62
N LEU A 137 -8.06 -8.45 10.16
CA LEU A 137 -7.92 -9.76 9.53
C LEU A 137 -9.25 -10.52 9.45
N LYS A 138 -10.12 -10.40 10.46
CA LYS A 138 -11.47 -10.98 10.38
C LYS A 138 -12.28 -10.38 9.25
N LYS A 139 -12.20 -9.06 9.04
CA LYS A 139 -12.87 -8.38 7.91
C LYS A 139 -12.26 -8.80 6.58
N TYR A 140 -10.94 -8.84 6.47
CA TYR A 140 -10.22 -9.28 5.27
C TYR A 140 -10.64 -10.70 4.85
N VAL A 141 -10.58 -11.66 5.78
CA VAL A 141 -10.97 -13.05 5.48
C VAL A 141 -12.46 -13.16 5.19
N ALA A 142 -13.31 -12.23 5.65
CA ALA A 142 -14.74 -12.25 5.33
C ALA A 142 -15.03 -11.96 3.84
N CYS A 143 -14.16 -11.21 3.15
CA CYS A 143 -14.26 -10.93 1.71
C CYS A 143 -14.17 -12.21 0.86
N VAL A 144 -14.72 -12.18 -0.36
CA VAL A 144 -14.75 -13.34 -1.26
C VAL A 144 -13.35 -13.63 -1.81
N ASP A 145 -12.66 -12.61 -2.30
CA ASP A 145 -11.39 -12.74 -3.03
C ASP A 145 -10.13 -12.64 -2.14
N HIS A 146 -10.26 -13.02 -0.87
CA HIS A 146 -9.14 -12.92 0.08
C HIS A 146 -8.03 -13.94 -0.22
N ASP A 147 -6.77 -13.52 -0.03
CA ASP A 147 -5.60 -14.37 -0.27
C ASP A 147 -5.04 -14.91 1.07
N LEU A 148 -5.35 -16.18 1.35
CA LEU A 148 -4.83 -16.87 2.53
C LEU A 148 -3.33 -17.16 2.44
N GLN A 149 -2.76 -17.30 1.23
CA GLN A 149 -1.32 -17.50 1.06
C GLN A 149 -0.58 -16.23 1.47
N LEU A 150 -1.08 -15.07 1.06
CA LEU A 150 -0.54 -13.78 1.47
C LEU A 150 -0.53 -13.63 3.00
N LEU A 151 -1.63 -13.95 3.69
CA LEU A 151 -1.68 -13.89 5.17
C LEU A 151 -0.67 -14.83 5.84
N ASN A 152 -0.47 -16.02 5.25
CA ASN A 152 0.47 -17.00 5.76
C ASN A 152 1.94 -16.63 5.49
N ALA A 153 2.22 -15.96 4.38
CA ALA A 153 3.57 -15.57 3.99
C ALA A 153 4.01 -14.23 4.62
N HIS A 154 3.09 -13.30 4.86
CA HIS A 154 3.46 -11.95 5.24
C HIS A 154 4.12 -11.89 6.65
N PRO A 155 5.34 -11.33 6.79
CA PRO A 155 6.10 -11.36 8.05
C PRO A 155 5.43 -10.66 9.22
N ALA A 156 4.66 -9.59 8.96
CA ALA A 156 3.98 -8.84 10.01
C ALA A 156 2.99 -9.69 10.83
N PHE A 157 2.51 -10.81 10.27
CA PHE A 157 1.55 -11.69 10.94
C PHE A 157 2.21 -12.87 11.65
N ASN A 158 3.55 -12.96 11.71
CA ASN A 158 4.26 -14.07 12.36
C ASN A 158 3.73 -14.38 13.77
N GLN A 159 3.53 -13.35 14.59
CA GLN A 159 2.98 -13.51 15.95
C GLN A 159 1.52 -13.96 15.91
N ALA A 160 0.69 -13.32 15.06
CA ALA A 160 -0.71 -13.70 14.93
C ALA A 160 -0.89 -15.17 14.53
N ARG A 161 0.00 -15.72 13.67
CA ARG A 161 -0.05 -17.13 13.23
C ARG A 161 0.16 -18.15 14.36
N GLN A 162 0.74 -17.74 15.48
CA GLN A 162 0.93 -18.61 16.64
C GLN A 162 -0.32 -18.68 17.53
N GLU A 163 -1.30 -17.81 17.28
CA GLU A 163 -2.51 -17.69 18.10
C GLU A 163 -3.64 -18.60 17.60
N GLU A 164 -4.33 -19.26 18.53
CA GLU A 164 -5.46 -20.15 18.24
C GLU A 164 -6.56 -19.48 17.41
N TRP A 165 -6.80 -18.18 17.64
CA TRP A 165 -7.83 -17.45 16.93
C TRP A 165 -7.49 -17.28 15.44
N PHE A 166 -6.21 -17.20 15.08
CA PHE A 166 -5.78 -17.02 13.69
C PHE A 166 -5.85 -18.36 12.95
N ILE A 167 -5.39 -19.43 13.60
CA ILE A 167 -5.54 -20.81 13.09
C ILE A 167 -7.02 -21.09 12.80
N SER A 168 -7.89 -20.77 13.76
CA SER A 168 -9.34 -20.91 13.59
C SER A 168 -9.91 -20.02 12.48
N LEU A 169 -9.35 -18.82 12.28
CA LEU A 169 -9.80 -17.88 11.26
C LEU A 169 -9.53 -18.43 9.85
N ILE A 170 -8.35 -18.99 9.61
CA ILE A 170 -7.97 -19.56 8.31
C ILE A 170 -8.69 -20.89 8.06
N HIS A 171 -8.83 -21.76 9.06
CA HIS A 171 -9.47 -23.07 8.88
C HIS A 171 -10.98 -22.98 8.59
N LYS A 172 -11.69 -22.00 9.16
CA LYS A 172 -13.14 -21.82 8.96
C LYS A 172 -13.56 -21.50 7.52
N LYS A 173 -12.62 -21.14 6.64
CA LYS A 173 -12.88 -20.78 5.24
C LYS A 173 -12.24 -21.73 4.23
N ALA A 174 -11.48 -22.74 4.69
CA ALA A 174 -10.95 -23.82 3.84
C ALA A 174 -11.96 -24.98 3.65
N HIS A 175 -13.17 -24.84 4.18
CA HIS A 175 -14.30 -25.76 4.06
C HIS A 175 -15.51 -25.00 3.51
#